data_AF-Q49329-F1
#
_entry.id   AF-Q49329-F1
#
_cell.length_a   1.000
_cell.length_b   1.000
_cell.length_c   1.000
_cell.angle_alpha   90.00
_cell.angle_beta   90.00
_cell.angle_gamma   90.00
#
_symmetry.space_group_name_H-M   'P 1'
#
loop_
_entity.id
_entity.type
_entity.pdbx_description
1 polymer ?
#
loop_
_entity_poly.entity_id
_entity_poly.type
_entity_poly.pdbx_seq_one_letter_code
_entity_poly.pdbx_strand_id
1 'polypeptide(L)'
;MDSFVQKYTNGFKSILNKVEKTDFATIKSEFQYNQANLEWVESKVSDLNNYLLDPNQFSDVVSFKKIANEKLDLFVKNHGNKLPFFLFTSFVLAIFSFVSVYVRHHYDLDFNDPDAIISFFRELAFHE
;
A
#
# COMPACT_ATOMS: atom_id res chain seq x y z
N MET A 1 18.24 -11.24 9.76
CA MET A 1 18.16 -10.01 8.96
C MET A 1 16.91 -10.12 8.13
N ASP A 2 15.92 -9.25 8.38
CA ASP A 2 14.69 -9.26 7.60
C ASP A 2 14.99 -8.88 6.15
N SER A 3 14.31 -9.56 5.21
CA SER A 3 14.43 -9.25 3.79
C SER A 3 13.95 -7.82 3.52
N PHE A 4 14.45 -7.20 2.45
CA PHE A 4 14.00 -5.86 2.06
C PHE A 4 12.48 -5.78 1.90
N VAL A 5 11.87 -6.82 1.31
CA VAL A 5 10.42 -6.95 1.15
C VAL A 5 9.71 -6.89 2.49
N GLN A 6 10.22 -7.60 3.50
CA GLN A 6 9.62 -7.61 4.83
C GLN A 6 9.76 -6.26 5.53
N LYS A 7 10.91 -5.61 5.43
CA LYS A 7 11.11 -4.24 5.94
C LYS A 7 10.13 -3.28 5.28
N TYR A 8 10.12 -3.20 3.95
CA TYR A 8 9.20 -2.34 3.21
C TYR A 8 7.73 -2.57 3.59
N THR A 9 7.34 -3.84 3.72
CA THR A 9 5.98 -4.22 4.16
C THR A 9 5.68 -3.73 5.58
N ASN A 10 6.65 -3.83 6.51
CA ASN A 10 6.49 -3.32 7.87
C ASN A 10 6.30 -1.79 7.89
N GLY A 11 7.07 -1.04 7.08
CA GLY A 11 6.87 0.40 6.92
C GLY A 11 5.48 0.75 6.41
N PHE A 12 4.95 -0.02 5.45
CA PHE A 12 3.56 0.09 5.00
C PHE A 12 2.55 -0.17 6.12
N LYS A 13 2.74 -1.23 6.89
CA LYS A 13 1.87 -1.59 8.00
C LYS A 13 1.89 -0.56 9.11
N SER A 14 3.03 0.07 9.37
CA SER A 14 3.14 1.18 10.31
C SER A 14 2.24 2.34 9.93
N ILE A 15 2.30 2.77 8.67
CA ILE A 15 1.41 3.82 8.18
C ILE A 15 -0.04 3.40 8.30
N LEU A 16 -0.38 2.18 7.89
CA LEU A 16 -1.74 1.65 8.02
C LEU A 16 -2.22 1.69 9.48
N ASN A 17 -1.35 1.39 10.44
CA ASN A 17 -1.68 1.46 11.87
C ASN A 17 -1.91 2.89 12.36
N LYS A 18 -1.25 3.89 11.76
CA LYS A 18 -1.41 5.32 12.09
C LYS A 18 -2.66 5.97 11.48
N VAL A 19 -3.31 5.35 10.51
CA VAL A 19 -4.56 5.87 9.91
C VAL A 19 -5.65 6.05 10.97
N GLU A 20 -6.12 7.27 11.21
CA GLU A 20 -7.22 7.53 12.14
C GLU A 20 -8.57 7.62 11.42
N LYS A 21 -9.65 7.88 12.18
CA LYS A 21 -11.01 7.94 11.64
C LYS A 21 -11.18 9.09 10.63
N THR A 22 -10.51 10.23 10.86
CA THR A 22 -10.48 11.37 9.94
C THR A 22 -9.73 11.02 8.66
N ASP A 23 -8.59 10.37 8.77
CA ASP A 23 -7.81 9.91 7.62
C ASP A 23 -8.58 8.89 6.79
N PHE A 24 -9.29 7.97 7.45
CA PHE A 24 -10.16 7.02 6.77
C PHE A 24 -11.26 7.72 5.98
N ALA A 25 -11.85 8.80 6.50
CA ALA A 25 -12.85 9.56 5.77
C ALA A 25 -12.24 10.23 4.52
N THR A 26 -11.06 10.84 4.66
CA THR A 26 -10.30 11.43 3.55
C THR A 26 -9.91 10.38 2.51
N ILE A 27 -9.34 9.25 2.95
CA ILE A 27 -9.05 8.10 2.10
C ILE A 27 -10.31 7.66 1.39
N LYS A 28 -11.43 7.45 2.08
CA LYS A 28 -12.67 6.99 1.45
C LYS A 28 -13.23 7.98 0.43
N SER A 29 -13.01 9.28 0.60
CA SER A 29 -13.44 10.31 -0.34
C SER A 29 -12.49 10.50 -1.53
N GLU A 30 -11.19 10.40 -1.30
CA GLU A 30 -10.16 10.66 -2.33
C GLU A 30 -9.71 9.39 -3.05
N PHE A 31 -9.90 8.23 -2.42
CA PHE A 31 -9.69 6.92 -3.03
C PHE A 31 -10.76 6.70 -4.08
N GLN A 32 -10.46 7.11 -5.30
CA GLN A 32 -11.15 6.60 -6.47
C GLN A 32 -10.55 5.24 -6.81
N TYR A 33 -11.39 4.22 -6.67
CA TYR A 33 -11.11 2.85 -7.12
C TYR A 33 -10.29 2.82 -8.42
N ASN A 34 -9.20 2.06 -8.41
CA ASN A 34 -8.50 1.62 -9.61
C ASN A 34 -8.05 2.74 -10.57
N GLN A 35 -7.75 3.96 -10.07
CA GLN A 35 -7.20 5.03 -10.91
C GLN A 35 -5.76 4.78 -11.38
N ALA A 36 -5.02 3.87 -10.74
CA ALA A 36 -3.80 3.38 -11.35
C ALA A 36 -4.21 2.63 -12.62
N ASN A 37 -3.60 2.92 -13.77
CA ASN A 37 -3.72 1.98 -14.89
C ASN A 37 -3.13 0.65 -14.39
N LEU A 38 -3.99 -0.29 -14.03
CA LEU A 38 -3.60 -1.56 -13.44
C LEU A 38 -3.19 -2.57 -14.51
N GLU A 39 -3.34 -2.26 -15.81
CA GLU A 39 -3.02 -3.18 -16.92
C GLU A 39 -1.57 -3.70 -16.82
N TRP A 40 -0.63 -2.84 -16.45
CA TRP A 40 0.77 -3.26 -16.28
C TRP A 40 0.95 -4.17 -15.04
N VAL A 41 0.19 -3.93 -13.97
CA VAL A 41 0.18 -4.80 -12.77
C VAL A 41 -0.44 -6.14 -13.12
N GLU A 42 -1.61 -6.15 -13.77
CA GLU A 42 -2.32 -7.35 -14.23
C GLU A 42 -1.44 -8.22 -15.12
N SER A 43 -0.59 -7.62 -15.95
CA SER A 43 0.35 -8.34 -16.82
C SER A 43 1.38 -9.20 -16.06
N LYS A 44 1.62 -8.90 -14.78
CA LYS A 44 2.59 -9.61 -13.90
C LYS A 44 1.93 -10.29 -12.71
N VAL A 45 0.78 -9.79 -12.28
CA VAL A 45 0.01 -10.23 -11.11
C VAL A 45 -1.36 -10.68 -11.64
N SER A 46 -1.42 -11.90 -12.16
CA SER A 46 -2.63 -12.46 -12.79
C SER A 46 -3.82 -12.56 -11.83
N ASP A 47 -3.55 -12.53 -10.53
CA ASP A 47 -4.51 -12.62 -9.44
C ASP A 47 -4.76 -11.27 -8.75
N LEU A 48 -4.52 -10.16 -9.45
CA LEU A 48 -4.61 -8.79 -8.94
C LEU A 48 -5.89 -8.50 -8.15
N ASN A 49 -7.04 -8.98 -8.65
CA ASN A 49 -8.35 -8.76 -8.06
C ASN A 49 -8.47 -9.26 -6.61
N ASN A 50 -7.62 -10.18 -6.18
CA ASN A 50 -7.60 -10.65 -4.79
C ASN A 50 -7.05 -9.61 -3.81
N TYR A 51 -6.28 -8.63 -4.30
CA TYR A 51 -5.56 -7.65 -3.49
C TYR A 51 -6.19 -6.26 -3.50
N LEU A 52 -6.98 -5.92 -4.52
CA LEU A 52 -7.64 -4.62 -4.64
C LEU A 52 -8.64 -4.40 -3.51
N LEU A 53 -8.60 -3.25 -2.86
CA LEU A 53 -9.52 -2.92 -1.77
C LEU A 53 -10.90 -2.52 -2.31
N ASP A 54 -11.95 -3.12 -1.74
CA ASP A 54 -13.33 -2.77 -2.04
C ASP A 54 -13.99 -2.03 -0.86
N PRO A 55 -14.46 -0.77 -1.03
CA PRO A 55 -15.23 0.02 -0.05
C PRO A 55 -16.47 -0.67 0.51
N ASN A 56 -17.03 -1.66 -0.17
CA ASN A 56 -18.12 -2.47 0.37
C ASN A 56 -17.64 -3.48 1.42
N GLN A 57 -16.32 -3.76 1.48
CA GLN A 57 -15.75 -4.70 2.45
C GLN A 57 -15.50 -4.06 3.82
N PHE A 58 -15.43 -2.73 3.91
CA PHE A 58 -15.13 -2.02 5.17
C PHE A 58 -16.12 -0.89 5.47
N SER A 59 -16.61 -0.85 6.70
CA SER A 59 -17.56 0.16 7.20
C SER A 59 -16.90 1.28 7.99
N ASP A 60 -15.72 1.01 8.54
CA ASP A 60 -15.03 1.87 9.50
C ASP A 60 -13.51 1.68 9.40
N VAL A 61 -12.76 2.53 10.10
CA VAL A 61 -11.29 2.50 10.11
C VAL A 61 -10.73 1.17 10.62
N VAL A 62 -11.43 0.46 11.52
CA VAL A 62 -10.94 -0.80 12.10
C VAL A 62 -11.05 -1.94 11.07
N SER A 63 -12.22 -2.09 10.44
CA SER A 63 -12.45 -3.05 9.36
C SER A 63 -11.56 -2.75 8.15
N PHE A 64 -11.38 -1.48 7.80
CA PHE A 64 -10.46 -1.04 6.75
C PHE A 64 -9.02 -1.49 7.03
N LYS A 65 -8.47 -1.16 8.22
CA LYS A 65 -7.11 -1.56 8.61
C LYS A 65 -6.91 -3.07 8.58
N LYS A 66 -7.90 -3.82 9.04
CA LYS A 66 -7.86 -5.28 9.03
C LYS A 66 -7.78 -5.83 7.61
N ILE A 67 -8.70 -5.41 6.74
CA ILE A 67 -8.78 -5.91 5.36
C ILE A 67 -7.56 -5.48 4.54
N ALA A 68 -7.08 -4.25 4.70
CA ALA A 68 -5.87 -3.78 4.05
C ALA A 68 -4.64 -4.60 4.48
N ASN A 69 -4.49 -4.92 5.77
CA ASN A 69 -3.43 -5.80 6.25
C ASN A 69 -3.54 -7.21 5.64
N GLU A 70 -4.73 -7.81 5.66
CA GLU A 70 -4.96 -9.16 5.12
C GLU A 70 -4.60 -9.26 3.63
N LYS A 71 -5.00 -8.25 2.84
CA LYS A 71 -4.68 -8.22 1.41
C LYS A 71 -3.19 -7.96 1.14
N LEU A 72 -2.55 -7.08 1.93
CA LEU A 72 -1.11 -6.85 1.83
C LEU A 72 -0.32 -8.12 2.16
N ASP A 73 -0.69 -8.82 3.24
CA ASP A 73 -0.05 -10.08 3.62
C ASP A 73 -0.23 -11.16 2.56
N LEU A 74 -1.41 -11.25 1.95
CA LEU A 74 -1.64 -12.16 0.85
C LEU A 74 -0.77 -11.83 -0.35
N PHE A 75 -0.66 -10.54 -0.71
CA PHE A 75 0.19 -10.09 -1.82
C PHE A 75 1.66 -10.41 -1.57
N VAL A 76 2.17 -10.08 -0.38
CA VAL A 76 3.56 -10.35 0.02
C VAL A 76 3.86 -11.84 -0.01
N LYS A 77 2.96 -12.67 0.52
CA LYS A 77 3.10 -14.13 0.51
C LYS A 77 3.18 -14.68 -0.93
N ASN A 78 2.36 -14.16 -1.83
CA ASN A 78 2.25 -14.68 -3.18
C ASN A 78 3.33 -14.15 -4.12
N HIS A 79 3.79 -12.91 -3.92
CA HIS A 79 4.61 -12.17 -4.89
C HIS A 79 5.91 -11.57 -4.33
N GLY A 80 6.08 -11.50 -3.01
CA GLY A 80 7.20 -10.84 -2.36
C GLY A 80 8.59 -11.34 -2.81
N ASN A 81 8.74 -12.65 -2.99
CA ASN A 81 9.99 -13.25 -3.45
C ASN A 81 10.02 -13.55 -4.96
N LYS A 82 8.94 -13.26 -5.69
CA LYS A 82 8.81 -13.56 -7.12
C LYS A 82 9.03 -12.34 -8.01
N LEU A 83 8.87 -11.16 -7.45
CA LEU A 83 9.05 -9.90 -8.15
C LEU A 83 10.40 -9.27 -7.77
N PRO A 84 11.13 -8.71 -8.75
CA PRO A 84 12.19 -7.75 -8.46
C PRO A 84 11.68 -6.66 -7.53
N PHE A 85 12.52 -6.21 -6.59
CA PHE A 85 12.10 -5.30 -5.52
C PHE A 85 11.42 -4.04 -6.06
N PHE A 86 11.92 -3.45 -7.16
CA PHE A 86 11.36 -2.25 -7.76
C PHE A 86 9.95 -2.45 -8.34
N LEU A 87 9.65 -3.66 -8.85
CA LEU A 87 8.30 -4.02 -9.28
C LEU A 87 7.41 -4.27 -8.08
N PHE A 88 7.93 -4.97 -7.06
CA PHE A 88 7.18 -5.24 -5.83
C PHE A 88 6.71 -3.94 -5.16
N THR A 89 7.61 -2.97 -4.95
CA THR A 89 7.28 -1.70 -4.30
C THR A 89 6.25 -0.90 -5.10
N SER A 90 6.44 -0.84 -6.42
CA SER A 90 5.54 -0.13 -7.33
C SER A 90 4.15 -0.80 -7.40
N PHE A 91 4.07 -2.13 -7.35
CA PHE A 91 2.79 -2.84 -7.29
C PHE A 91 2.08 -2.66 -5.95
N VAL A 92 2.80 -2.70 -4.83
CA VAL A 92 2.19 -2.38 -3.53
C VAL A 92 1.61 -0.97 -3.55
N LEU A 93 2.33 0.02 -4.10
CA LEU A 93 1.81 1.39 -4.21
C LEU A 93 0.59 1.50 -5.13
N ALA A 94 0.58 0.78 -6.24
CA ALA A 94 -0.56 0.77 -7.17
C ALA A 94 -1.79 0.09 -6.55
N ILE A 95 -1.60 -1.05 -5.88
CA ILE A 95 -2.67 -1.85 -5.27
C ILE A 95 -3.21 -1.18 -4.00
N PHE A 96 -2.31 -0.65 -3.16
CA PHE A 96 -2.61 -0.05 -1.86
C PHE A 96 -2.44 1.47 -1.91
N SER A 97 -2.99 2.10 -2.95
CA SER A 97 -2.84 3.54 -3.22
C SER A 97 -3.40 4.45 -2.11
N PHE A 98 -4.25 3.92 -1.21
CA PHE A 98 -4.69 4.64 -0.02
C PHE A 98 -3.53 5.14 0.84
N VAL A 99 -2.43 4.41 0.88
CA VAL A 99 -1.26 4.79 1.68
C VAL A 99 -0.63 6.04 1.10
N SER A 100 -0.64 6.18 -0.23
CA SER A 100 -0.21 7.41 -0.91
C SER A 100 -1.09 8.60 -0.54
N VAL A 101 -2.41 8.40 -0.39
CA VAL A 101 -3.31 9.46 0.10
C VAL A 101 -2.93 9.84 1.52
N TYR A 102 -2.79 8.88 2.44
CA TYR A 102 -2.38 9.17 3.82
C TYR A 102 -1.06 9.93 3.86
N VAL A 103 -0.05 9.44 3.13
CA VAL A 103 1.27 10.03 3.20
C VAL A 103 1.29 11.43 2.60
N ARG A 104 0.52 11.72 1.54
CA ARG A 104 0.38 13.07 0.99
C ARG A 104 -0.19 14.08 1.97
N HIS A 105 -1.13 13.67 2.83
CA HIS A 105 -1.78 14.57 3.79
C HIS A 105 -0.97 14.76 5.07
N HIS A 106 -0.05 13.85 5.39
CA HIS A 106 0.73 13.85 6.64
C HIS A 106 2.21 14.16 6.45
N TYR A 107 2.75 13.98 5.24
CA TYR A 107 4.16 14.15 4.93
C TYR A 107 4.27 14.98 3.66
N ASP A 108 5.18 15.97 3.70
CA ASP A 108 5.45 16.87 2.57
C ASP A 108 6.32 16.15 1.52
N LEU A 109 5.71 15.18 0.83
CA LEU A 109 6.35 14.32 -0.16
C LEU A 109 5.76 14.55 -1.56
N ASP A 110 6.63 14.71 -2.56
CA ASP A 110 6.21 14.79 -3.96
C ASP A 110 5.84 13.40 -4.48
N PHE A 111 4.54 13.18 -4.65
CA PHE A 111 3.98 11.91 -5.12
C PHE A 111 4.20 11.63 -6.62
N ASN A 112 4.79 12.58 -7.35
CA ASN A 112 5.21 12.34 -8.73
C ASN A 112 6.59 11.69 -8.81
N ASP A 113 7.30 11.56 -7.69
CA ASP A 113 8.57 10.85 -7.58
C ASP A 113 8.39 9.49 -6.87
N PRO A 114 8.33 8.38 -7.62
CA PRO A 114 8.24 7.04 -7.05
C PRO A 114 9.40 6.71 -6.11
N ASP A 115 10.60 7.25 -6.36
CA ASP A 115 11.78 6.98 -5.53
C ASP A 115 11.67 7.64 -4.15
N ALA A 116 11.04 8.82 -4.07
CA ALA A 116 10.77 9.49 -2.80
C ALA A 116 9.83 8.66 -1.92
N ILE A 117 8.77 8.08 -2.51
CA ILE A 117 7.81 7.25 -1.80
C ILE A 117 8.46 5.93 -1.35
N ILE A 118 9.20 5.27 -2.24
CA ILE A 118 9.93 4.03 -1.91
C ILE A 118 10.94 4.30 -0.79
N SER A 119 11.67 5.40 -0.87
CA SER A 119 12.64 5.81 0.15
C SER A 119 11.96 6.09 1.48
N PHE A 120 10.81 6.76 1.47
CA PHE A 120 10.03 7.04 2.68
C PHE A 120 9.61 5.75 3.41
N PHE A 121 8.99 4.78 2.72
CA PHE A 121 8.60 3.51 3.36
C PHE A 121 9.80 2.68 3.78
N ARG A 122 10.90 2.76 3.02
CA ARG A 122 12.16 2.14 3.39
C ARG A 122 12.72 2.74 4.68
N GLU A 123 12.75 4.06 4.82
CA GLU A 123 13.25 4.75 6.01
C GLU A 123 12.37 4.47 7.23
N LEU A 124 11.05 4.54 7.09
CA LEU A 124 10.11 4.11 8.13
C LEU A 124 10.43 2.70 8.63
N ALA A 125 10.70 1.78 7.71
CA ALA A 125 11.03 0.41 8.05
C ALA A 125 12.40 0.20 8.72
N PHE A 126 13.32 1.16 8.61
CA PHE A 126 14.63 1.11 9.27
C PHE A 126 14.62 1.79 10.64
N HIS A 127 13.64 2.64 10.91
CA HIS A 127 13.53 3.44 12.14
C HIS A 127 12.49 2.91 13.14
N GLU A 128 11.82 1.81 12.82
CA GLU A 128 10.97 1.03 13.73
C GLU A 128 11.62 -0.30 14.12
#